data_AF-A0A1Y1V189-F1
#
_entry.id   AF-A0A1Y1V189-F1
#
_cell.length_a   1.000
_cell.length_b   1.000
_cell.length_c   1.000
_cell.angle_alpha   90.00
_cell.angle_beta   90.00
_cell.angle_gamma   90.00
#
_symmetry.space_group_name_H-M   'P 1'
#
loop_
_entity.id
_entity.type
_entity.pdbx_description
1 polymer ?
#
loop_
_entity_poly.entity_id
_entity_poly.type
_entity_poly.pdbx_seq_one_letter_code
_entity_poly.pdbx_strand_id
1 'polypeptide(L)'
;MMHNNTFSNCHFDNGIIEVDTNNFINGNYYIENTNFYNNTSTKGPILNIKSFGKEDIKEESKKKLDDEEFTNNILIKNSVFKNNSASELGGVIYSISSNSNRYINFDHCEFINNIARIGNICFSLNKNSEPEFSNADIIKNMKGIATNPTKIALSDDYDIKINSGDKIPSGLSCKMYDDYNNEILFDTDISNFNINNMVSFNIETSDDYNVELYGQTKSYCWNDKCEFPSFKVIGNPGHNRRIKFTIVTFGKYNTFENNSIDLNFQIKECNSSYIYQYIDSPRLKSCYKPTCSPSCNNRGECVNMNVCNCEKTLFTGTYFGIMINLIYALLLTIEKSPLNCYSQYILSNIGFSLVFVTILVKLFRIYRIFCFHPGTVRIMKQSTTYIVIFSYISFYIIISIIFIFCNGIKLDLRLTDDFKEYKKCTLPKINILW
;
A
#
# COMPACT_ATOMS: atom_id res chain seq x y z
N MET A 1 51.85 -12.16 4.30
CA MET A 1 52.12 -12.49 5.72
C MET A 1 52.20 -11.18 6.50
N MET A 2 51.51 -11.08 7.64
CA MET A 2 51.54 -9.93 8.54
C MET A 2 51.92 -10.42 9.94
N HIS A 3 53.01 -9.94 10.52
CA HIS A 3 53.48 -10.36 11.84
C HIS A 3 53.85 -9.15 12.69
N ASN A 4 53.41 -9.08 13.94
CA ASN A 4 53.68 -7.96 14.86
C ASN A 4 53.25 -6.58 14.33
N ASN A 5 52.13 -6.49 13.62
CA ASN A 5 51.64 -5.23 13.07
C ASN A 5 50.59 -4.57 13.98
N THR A 6 50.34 -3.29 13.74
CA THR A 6 49.20 -2.59 14.34
C THR A 6 48.48 -1.78 13.26
N PHE A 7 47.19 -2.02 13.10
CA PHE A 7 46.29 -1.27 12.22
C PHE A 7 45.33 -0.48 13.09
N SER A 8 45.41 0.85 13.03
CA SER A 8 44.60 1.69 13.92
C SER A 8 44.00 2.92 13.25
N ASN A 9 42.76 3.24 13.59
CA ASN A 9 42.03 4.42 13.13
C ASN A 9 41.91 4.50 11.60
N CYS A 10 41.74 3.34 10.95
CA CYS A 10 41.57 3.26 9.50
C CYS A 10 40.08 3.15 9.13
N HIS A 11 39.75 3.59 7.90
CA HIS A 11 38.47 3.34 7.26
C HIS A 11 38.70 2.52 6.00
N PHE A 12 38.03 1.38 5.87
CA PHE A 12 38.17 0.49 4.72
C PHE A 12 36.80 0.22 4.10
N ASP A 13 36.66 0.45 2.79
CA ASP A 13 35.39 0.18 2.10
C ASP A 13 35.07 -1.33 2.04
N ASN A 14 36.10 -2.15 1.77
CA ASN A 14 36.00 -3.61 1.65
C ASN A 14 36.88 -4.35 2.67
N GLY A 15 37.08 -3.76 3.84
CA GLY A 15 37.96 -4.32 4.87
C GLY A 15 39.46 -4.26 4.51
N ILE A 16 40.32 -4.63 5.46
CA ILE A 16 41.78 -4.74 5.24
C ILE A 16 42.09 -5.85 4.22
N ILE A 17 41.37 -6.96 4.33
CA ILE A 17 41.49 -8.11 3.45
C ILE A 17 40.13 -8.35 2.80
N GLU A 18 40.06 -8.00 1.53
CA GLU A 18 38.96 -8.37 0.65
C GLU A 18 39.27 -9.73 0.00
N VAL A 19 38.29 -10.63 -0.01
CA VAL A 19 38.34 -11.84 -0.82
C VAL A 19 37.07 -11.96 -1.66
N ASP A 20 37.28 -12.01 -2.96
CA ASP A 20 36.26 -12.24 -3.97
C ASP A 20 36.82 -13.06 -5.13
N THR A 21 36.71 -14.37 -4.99
CA THR A 21 37.18 -15.33 -5.99
C THR A 21 36.51 -15.18 -7.36
N ASN A 22 35.28 -14.67 -7.41
CA ASN A 22 34.59 -14.37 -8.68
C ASN A 22 35.28 -13.24 -9.46
N ASN A 23 36.00 -12.36 -8.77
CA ASN A 23 36.73 -11.24 -9.35
C ASN A 23 38.25 -11.45 -9.30
N PHE A 24 38.71 -12.68 -9.06
CA PHE A 24 40.14 -13.03 -8.91
C PHE A 24 40.86 -12.25 -7.79
N ILE A 25 40.11 -11.77 -6.79
CA ILE A 25 40.66 -11.16 -5.58
C ILE A 25 40.77 -12.26 -4.55
N ASN A 26 41.94 -12.89 -4.45
CA ASN A 26 42.18 -13.97 -3.50
C ASN A 26 43.64 -13.97 -3.01
N GLY A 27 43.93 -14.80 -2.02
CA GLY A 27 45.28 -14.94 -1.53
C GLY A 27 45.38 -15.74 -0.24
N ASN A 28 46.63 -16.09 0.09
CA ASN A 28 47.00 -16.74 1.34
C ASN A 28 47.43 -15.71 2.37
N TYR A 29 46.68 -15.64 3.47
CA TYR A 29 46.90 -14.67 4.52
C TYR A 29 47.26 -15.38 5.82
N TYR A 30 48.52 -15.22 6.23
CA TYR A 30 48.98 -15.59 7.56
C TYR A 30 49.20 -14.32 8.36
N ILE A 31 48.40 -14.13 9.42
CA ILE A 31 48.43 -12.98 10.31
C ILE A 31 48.71 -13.46 11.72
N GLU A 32 49.72 -12.93 12.37
CA GLU A 32 50.10 -13.35 13.71
C GLU A 32 50.51 -12.15 14.57
N ASN A 33 50.17 -12.19 15.86
CA ASN A 33 50.55 -11.18 16.85
C ASN A 33 50.22 -9.75 16.40
N THR A 34 49.07 -9.56 15.73
CA THR A 34 48.69 -8.29 15.12
C THR A 34 47.52 -7.65 15.86
N ASN A 35 47.56 -6.33 16.00
CA ASN A 35 46.55 -5.55 16.70
C ASN A 35 45.71 -4.73 15.72
N PHE A 36 44.38 -4.79 15.88
CA PHE A 36 43.41 -4.07 15.06
C PHE A 36 42.54 -3.17 15.95
N TYR A 37 42.77 -1.85 15.90
CA TYR A 37 42.16 -0.87 16.81
C TYR A 37 41.34 0.21 16.09
N ASN A 38 40.10 0.44 16.53
CA ASN A 38 39.27 1.55 16.04
C ASN A 38 39.12 1.59 14.51
N ASN A 39 39.13 0.43 13.83
CA ASN A 39 38.96 0.40 12.38
C ASN A 39 37.47 0.39 12.02
N THR A 40 37.12 1.06 10.93
CA THR A 40 35.72 1.23 10.52
C THR A 40 35.50 0.77 9.08
N SER A 41 34.30 0.27 8.79
CA SER A 41 33.86 -0.04 7.41
C SER A 41 32.35 -0.08 7.30
N THR A 42 31.84 -0.30 6.08
CA THR A 42 30.43 -0.64 5.88
C THR A 42 30.15 -2.08 6.33
N LYS A 43 31.04 -3.02 5.94
CA LYS A 43 30.96 -4.44 6.28
C LYS A 43 32.35 -4.98 6.57
N GLY A 44 32.52 -5.71 7.68
CA GLY A 44 33.76 -6.43 8.01
C GLY A 44 35.04 -5.59 7.86
N PRO A 45 35.39 -4.72 8.81
CA PRO A 45 36.52 -3.79 8.64
C PRO A 45 37.85 -4.50 8.51
N ILE A 46 37.97 -5.76 8.94
CA ILE A 46 39.19 -6.54 8.80
C ILE A 46 39.08 -7.55 7.66
N LEU A 47 38.04 -8.39 7.69
CA LEU A 47 37.78 -9.37 6.63
C LEU A 47 36.44 -9.09 5.95
N ASN A 48 36.46 -8.94 4.63
CA ASN A 48 35.27 -8.83 3.80
C ASN A 48 35.31 -9.90 2.69
N ILE A 49 34.58 -10.99 2.92
CA ILE A 49 34.62 -12.20 2.11
C ILE A 49 33.32 -12.30 1.29
N LYS A 50 33.41 -11.94 0.01
CA LYS A 50 32.28 -11.96 -0.93
C LYS A 50 32.10 -13.33 -1.57
N SER A 51 33.18 -14.02 -1.87
CA SER A 51 33.18 -15.40 -2.37
C SER A 51 34.52 -16.06 -2.03
N PHE A 52 34.50 -17.34 -1.62
CA PHE A 52 35.71 -18.05 -1.22
C PHE A 52 35.62 -19.53 -1.65
N GLY A 53 36.48 -19.93 -2.58
CA GLY A 53 36.56 -21.30 -3.09
C GLY A 53 35.85 -21.51 -4.43
N LYS A 54 36.16 -22.63 -5.10
CA LYS A 54 35.69 -22.93 -6.48
C LYS A 54 34.17 -23.10 -6.58
N GLU A 55 33.51 -23.52 -5.50
CA GLU A 55 32.07 -23.77 -5.47
C GLU A 55 31.25 -22.46 -5.56
N ASP A 56 31.81 -21.36 -5.06
CA ASP A 56 31.18 -20.03 -5.12
C ASP A 56 31.42 -19.33 -6.48
N ILE A 57 32.19 -19.95 -7.39
CA ILE A 57 32.57 -19.38 -8.69
C ILE A 57 31.44 -19.61 -9.70
N LYS A 58 30.98 -18.53 -10.34
CA LYS A 58 30.00 -18.62 -11.45
C LYS A 58 30.53 -19.51 -12.57
N GLU A 59 29.66 -20.31 -13.20
CA GLU A 59 30.06 -21.27 -14.24
C GLU A 59 30.93 -20.67 -15.36
N GLU A 60 30.65 -19.43 -15.76
CA GLU A 60 31.42 -18.71 -16.78
C GLU A 60 32.90 -18.51 -16.39
N SER A 61 33.18 -18.40 -15.09
CA SER A 61 34.52 -18.21 -14.54
C SER A 61 35.23 -19.53 -14.23
N LYS A 62 34.49 -20.65 -14.14
CA LYS A 62 35.08 -21.98 -13.84
C LYS A 62 36.08 -22.45 -14.90
N LYS A 63 35.81 -22.17 -16.19
CA LYS A 63 36.67 -22.60 -17.32
C LYS A 63 38.11 -22.09 -17.29
N LYS A 64 38.41 -21.05 -16.51
CA LYS A 64 39.77 -20.50 -16.38
C LYS A 64 40.56 -21.10 -15.21
N LEU A 65 39.93 -21.93 -14.38
CA LEU A 65 40.42 -22.32 -13.05
C LEU A 65 40.67 -23.81 -12.88
N ASP A 66 40.52 -24.59 -13.96
CA ASP A 66 40.66 -26.05 -13.91
C ASP A 66 42.11 -26.51 -13.69
N ASP A 67 43.11 -25.64 -13.92
CA ASP A 67 44.53 -26.01 -13.83
C ASP A 67 45.24 -25.56 -12.54
N GLU A 68 44.65 -24.70 -11.70
CA GLU A 68 45.27 -24.23 -10.46
C GLU A 68 44.61 -24.83 -9.20
N GLU A 69 45.43 -25.46 -8.36
CA GLU A 69 45.03 -25.98 -7.05
C GLU A 69 44.73 -24.79 -6.12
N PHE A 70 43.46 -24.64 -5.75
CA PHE A 70 42.98 -23.47 -5.02
C PHE A 70 43.37 -23.59 -3.54
N THR A 71 44.58 -23.13 -3.21
CA THR A 71 45.19 -23.28 -1.88
C THR A 71 44.98 -22.06 -0.99
N ASN A 72 43.84 -21.37 -1.08
CA ASN A 72 43.61 -20.16 -0.30
C ASN A 72 43.23 -20.48 1.15
N ASN A 73 43.93 -19.87 2.10
CA ASN A 73 43.70 -20.00 3.53
C ASN A 73 43.99 -18.64 4.22
N ILE A 74 43.13 -18.28 5.17
CA ILE A 74 43.27 -17.14 6.06
C ILE A 74 43.44 -17.70 7.47
N LEU A 75 44.65 -17.60 7.99
CA LEU A 75 44.99 -18.04 9.33
C LEU A 75 45.41 -16.82 10.16
N ILE A 76 44.64 -16.53 11.21
CA ILE A 76 44.88 -15.41 12.12
C ILE A 76 45.15 -15.96 13.51
N LYS A 77 46.33 -15.65 14.06
CA LYS A 77 46.80 -16.15 15.35
C LYS A 77 47.11 -15.03 16.33
N ASN A 78 46.82 -15.26 17.61
CA ASN A 78 47.32 -14.43 18.73
C ASN A 78 47.09 -12.93 18.51
N SER A 79 45.96 -12.56 17.90
CA SER A 79 45.69 -11.19 17.44
C SER A 79 44.54 -10.57 18.23
N VAL A 80 44.56 -9.25 18.37
CA VAL A 80 43.58 -8.52 19.19
C VAL A 80 42.76 -7.58 18.30
N PHE A 81 41.44 -7.72 18.37
CA PHE A 81 40.46 -6.90 17.67
C PHE A 81 39.69 -6.06 18.68
N LYS A 82 40.00 -4.77 18.75
CA LYS A 82 39.41 -3.88 19.75
C LYS A 82 38.78 -2.63 19.16
N ASN A 83 37.55 -2.34 19.57
CA ASN A 83 36.78 -1.16 19.16
C ASN A 83 36.61 -1.02 17.63
N ASN A 84 36.63 -2.11 16.87
CA ASN A 84 36.35 -2.03 15.43
C ASN A 84 34.83 -1.94 15.24
N SER A 85 34.40 -1.24 14.18
CA SER A 85 32.97 -1.06 13.93
C SER A 85 32.61 -1.17 12.45
N ALA A 86 31.51 -1.86 12.16
CA ALA A 86 30.87 -1.83 10.85
C ALA A 86 29.53 -1.10 10.92
N SER A 87 29.19 -0.27 9.93
CA SER A 87 27.89 0.40 9.89
C SER A 87 26.73 -0.57 9.60
N GLU A 88 27.00 -1.69 8.92
CA GLU A 88 25.98 -2.70 8.59
C GLU A 88 26.26 -4.07 9.21
N LEU A 89 27.15 -4.87 8.61
CA LEU A 89 27.25 -6.30 8.89
C LEU A 89 28.68 -6.68 9.29
N GLY A 90 28.82 -7.42 10.39
CA GLY A 90 30.11 -7.99 10.80
C GLY A 90 31.08 -6.94 11.32
N GLY A 91 31.14 -6.73 12.63
CA GLY A 91 31.99 -5.67 13.24
C GLY A 91 33.49 -5.93 13.11
N VAL A 92 33.88 -7.14 12.72
CA VAL A 92 35.26 -7.49 12.34
C VAL A 92 35.26 -8.24 11.00
N ILE A 93 34.35 -9.20 10.85
CA ILE A 93 34.30 -10.15 9.75
C ILE A 93 32.92 -10.11 9.11
N TYR A 94 32.90 -9.88 7.80
CA TYR A 94 31.74 -10.12 6.97
C TYR A 94 32.08 -11.24 5.99
N SER A 95 31.29 -12.31 5.98
CA SER A 95 31.41 -13.37 4.99
C SER A 95 30.05 -13.83 4.49
N ILE A 96 29.92 -13.93 3.17
CA ILE A 96 28.78 -14.59 2.51
C ILE A 96 29.21 -15.81 1.70
N SER A 97 30.46 -16.27 1.87
CA SER A 97 30.95 -17.48 1.22
C SER A 97 30.47 -18.73 1.95
N SER A 98 30.08 -19.75 1.20
CA SER A 98 29.65 -21.04 1.73
C SER A 98 30.77 -21.84 2.41
N ASN A 99 32.03 -21.53 2.11
CA ASN A 99 33.21 -22.31 2.53
C ASN A 99 34.09 -21.59 3.57
N SER A 100 33.62 -20.51 4.19
CA SER A 100 34.46 -19.75 5.13
C SER A 100 34.91 -20.56 6.35
N ASN A 101 34.14 -21.56 6.77
CA ASN A 101 34.54 -22.51 7.81
C ASN A 101 35.80 -23.32 7.45
N ARG A 102 36.02 -23.63 6.18
CA ARG A 102 37.17 -24.46 5.75
C ARG A 102 38.46 -23.67 5.63
N TYR A 103 38.36 -22.38 5.33
CA TYR A 103 39.49 -21.58 4.86
C TYR A 103 39.80 -20.38 5.75
N ILE A 104 39.04 -20.14 6.80
CA ILE A 104 39.24 -18.99 7.68
C ILE A 104 39.28 -19.49 9.11
N ASN A 105 40.43 -19.33 9.77
CA ASN A 105 40.66 -19.79 11.13
C ASN A 105 41.24 -18.67 12.01
N PHE A 106 40.59 -18.46 13.16
CA PHE A 106 40.99 -17.57 14.23
C PHE A 106 41.42 -18.37 15.47
N ASP A 107 42.73 -18.40 15.69
CA ASP A 107 43.38 -19.18 16.73
C ASP A 107 43.92 -18.24 17.83
N HIS A 108 43.46 -18.41 19.07
CA HIS A 108 43.82 -17.59 20.23
C HIS A 108 43.66 -16.07 20.00
N CYS A 109 42.57 -15.66 19.34
CA CYS A 109 42.28 -14.24 19.08
C CYS A 109 41.34 -13.63 20.14
N GLU A 110 41.54 -12.35 20.45
CA GLU A 110 40.70 -11.60 21.39
C GLU A 110 39.82 -10.58 20.68
N PHE A 111 38.54 -10.54 21.05
CA PHE A 111 37.56 -9.61 20.47
C PHE A 111 36.95 -8.74 21.59
N ILE A 112 37.23 -7.44 21.56
CA ILE A 112 36.91 -6.51 22.64
C ILE A 112 36.12 -5.32 22.08
N ASN A 113 34.87 -5.15 22.51
CA ASN A 113 34.03 -3.99 22.15
C ASN A 113 33.92 -3.73 20.64
N ASN A 114 33.89 -4.78 19.81
CA ASN A 114 33.58 -4.60 18.39
C ASN A 114 32.06 -4.47 18.22
N ILE A 115 31.62 -3.64 17.27
CA ILE A 115 30.20 -3.27 17.11
C ILE A 115 29.81 -3.36 15.64
N ALA A 116 28.64 -3.94 15.38
CA ALA A 116 27.95 -3.78 14.10
C ALA A 116 26.45 -3.74 14.33
N ARG A 117 25.69 -3.39 13.30
CA ARG A 117 24.23 -3.48 13.37
C ARG A 117 23.78 -4.95 13.50
N ILE A 118 24.43 -5.86 12.77
CA ILE A 118 24.20 -7.31 12.88
C ILE A 118 25.55 -8.03 12.90
N GLY A 119 25.77 -8.90 13.90
CA GLY A 119 27.01 -9.65 14.08
C GLY A 119 28.16 -8.76 14.54
N ASN A 120 28.22 -8.43 15.83
CA ASN A 120 29.23 -7.52 16.41
C ASN A 120 30.68 -7.94 16.12
N ILE A 121 30.92 -9.23 15.88
CA ILE A 121 32.21 -9.77 15.50
C ILE A 121 32.11 -10.35 14.08
N CYS A 122 31.20 -11.29 13.87
CA CYS A 122 31.10 -12.03 12.61
C CYS A 122 29.67 -12.03 12.07
N PHE A 123 29.53 -11.72 10.78
CA PHE A 123 28.34 -12.02 9.99
C PHE A 123 28.70 -13.09 8.96
N SER A 124 27.94 -14.19 8.93
CA SER A 124 28.17 -15.34 8.03
C SER A 124 26.95 -15.66 7.17
N LEU A 125 27.11 -16.37 6.05
CA LEU A 125 25.98 -16.77 5.19
C LEU A 125 24.98 -17.66 5.95
N ASN A 126 25.49 -18.68 6.63
CA ASN A 126 24.74 -19.59 7.49
C ASN A 126 25.67 -20.18 8.54
N LYS A 127 25.11 -20.91 9.50
CA LYS A 127 25.88 -21.51 10.60
C LYS A 127 27.00 -22.44 10.16
N ASN A 128 26.83 -23.17 9.05
CA ASN A 128 27.82 -24.13 8.55
C ASN A 128 28.98 -23.43 7.81
N SER A 129 28.78 -22.19 7.39
CA SER A 129 29.78 -21.37 6.71
C SER A 129 30.56 -20.45 7.64
N GLU A 130 30.34 -20.50 8.95
CA GLU A 130 31.04 -19.63 9.90
C GLU A 130 32.56 -19.90 9.91
N PRO A 131 33.43 -18.88 9.91
CA PRO A 131 34.85 -19.06 10.19
C PRO A 131 35.08 -19.87 11.47
N GLU A 132 36.17 -20.62 11.52
CA GLU A 132 36.54 -21.36 12.72
C GLU A 132 37.13 -20.42 13.76
N PHE A 133 36.60 -20.45 14.98
CA PHE A 133 37.12 -19.71 16.12
C PHE A 133 37.49 -20.66 17.24
N SER A 134 38.74 -20.61 17.68
CA SER A 134 39.22 -21.32 18.88
C SER A 134 38.41 -21.00 20.15
N ASN A 135 37.80 -19.82 20.22
CA ASN A 135 36.96 -19.34 21.33
C ASN A 135 35.49 -19.09 20.91
N ALA A 136 34.96 -19.85 19.95
CA ALA A 136 33.61 -19.68 19.40
C ALA A 136 32.50 -19.55 20.47
N ASP A 137 32.57 -20.33 21.55
CA ASP A 137 31.57 -20.34 22.62
C ASP A 137 31.47 -18.98 23.33
N ILE A 138 32.61 -18.33 23.57
CA ILE A 138 32.67 -17.00 24.20
C ILE A 138 32.01 -15.96 23.28
N ILE A 139 32.33 -16.02 21.99
CA ILE A 139 31.81 -15.10 20.97
C ILE A 139 30.28 -15.26 20.84
N LYS A 140 29.79 -16.51 20.81
CA LYS A 140 28.35 -16.82 20.74
C LYS A 140 27.60 -16.30 21.96
N ASN A 141 28.16 -16.45 23.17
CA ASN A 141 27.55 -15.95 24.41
C ASN A 141 27.41 -14.42 24.43
N MET A 142 28.25 -13.69 23.69
CA MET A 142 28.18 -12.23 23.56
C MET A 142 27.28 -11.76 22.41
N LYS A 143 26.55 -12.68 21.73
CA LYS A 143 25.86 -12.40 20.46
C LYS A 143 26.79 -11.78 19.40
N GLY A 144 28.05 -12.19 19.41
CA GLY A 144 29.07 -11.71 18.49
C GLY A 144 28.92 -12.24 17.06
N ILE A 145 28.23 -13.38 16.90
CA ILE A 145 27.98 -14.02 15.61
C ILE A 145 26.51 -13.86 15.25
N ALA A 146 26.25 -13.52 13.99
CA ALA A 146 24.94 -13.54 13.37
C ALA A 146 25.05 -14.13 11.96
N THR A 147 23.94 -14.63 11.41
CA THR A 147 23.91 -15.16 10.05
C THR A 147 22.92 -14.42 9.15
N ASN A 148 22.93 -14.74 7.86
CA ASN A 148 21.86 -14.33 6.96
C ASN A 148 20.50 -14.80 7.51
N PRO A 149 19.39 -14.07 7.26
CA PRO A 149 18.07 -14.57 7.62
C PRO A 149 17.86 -15.96 7.01
N THR A 150 17.31 -16.88 7.80
CA THR A 150 17.08 -18.28 7.39
C THR A 150 15.62 -18.68 7.47
N LYS A 151 14.79 -17.91 8.19
CA LYS A 151 13.35 -18.15 8.30
C LYS A 151 12.56 -16.88 8.61
N ILE A 152 11.26 -16.99 8.36
CA ILE A 152 10.24 -16.01 8.73
C ILE A 152 9.31 -16.65 9.74
N ALA A 153 8.88 -15.90 10.76
CA ALA A 153 7.83 -16.33 11.66
C ALA A 153 6.78 -15.22 11.84
N LEU A 154 5.54 -15.61 12.12
CA LEU A 154 4.51 -14.68 12.56
C LEU A 154 4.93 -14.06 13.89
N SER A 155 4.59 -12.79 14.11
CA SER A 155 4.93 -12.09 15.35
C SER A 155 4.16 -12.64 16.56
N ASP A 156 2.96 -13.17 16.31
CA ASP A 156 2.05 -13.74 17.30
C ASP A 156 1.28 -14.92 16.69
N ASP A 157 0.63 -15.70 17.54
CA ASP A 157 -0.35 -16.72 17.12
C ASP A 157 -1.71 -16.06 16.85
N TYR A 158 -2.11 -16.03 15.58
CA TYR A 158 -3.36 -15.39 15.16
C TYR A 158 -4.47 -16.42 14.88
N ASP A 159 -5.58 -16.36 15.62
CA ASP A 159 -6.82 -17.09 15.32
C ASP A 159 -7.79 -16.20 14.51
N ILE A 160 -7.62 -16.19 13.19
CA ILE A 160 -8.35 -15.29 12.30
C ILE A 160 -9.67 -15.92 11.87
N LYS A 161 -10.79 -15.32 12.27
CA LYS A 161 -12.14 -15.73 11.87
C LYS A 161 -12.93 -14.55 11.29
N ILE A 162 -13.11 -14.53 9.98
CA ILE A 162 -13.67 -13.41 9.22
C ILE A 162 -14.88 -13.84 8.38
N ASN A 163 -15.76 -12.90 8.00
CA ASN A 163 -16.76 -13.17 6.98
C ASN A 163 -16.17 -12.91 5.58
N SER A 164 -16.75 -13.51 4.55
CA SER A 164 -16.35 -13.24 3.16
C SER A 164 -16.52 -11.74 2.84
N GLY A 165 -15.50 -11.09 2.31
CA GLY A 165 -15.48 -9.65 2.00
C GLY A 165 -15.01 -8.76 3.15
N ASP A 166 -14.78 -9.31 4.35
CA ASP A 166 -14.15 -8.58 5.45
C ASP A 166 -12.67 -8.32 5.16
N LYS A 167 -12.15 -7.22 5.72
CA LYS A 167 -10.71 -6.95 5.74
C LYS A 167 -10.02 -7.88 6.72
N ILE A 168 -8.80 -8.30 6.37
CA ILE A 168 -7.92 -8.98 7.32
C ILE A 168 -7.64 -8.06 8.52
N PRO A 169 -7.58 -8.56 9.77
CA PRO A 169 -7.28 -7.73 10.93
C PRO A 169 -5.97 -6.94 10.75
N SER A 170 -5.96 -5.68 11.17
CA SER A 170 -4.76 -4.86 11.22
C SER A 170 -3.80 -5.36 12.30
N GLY A 171 -2.50 -5.12 12.12
CA GLY A 171 -1.47 -5.50 13.09
C GLY A 171 -0.86 -6.88 12.88
N LEU A 172 -1.35 -7.65 11.90
CA LEU A 172 -0.68 -8.88 11.49
C LEU A 172 0.70 -8.57 10.92
N SER A 173 1.74 -9.16 11.50
CA SER A 173 3.10 -8.98 11.00
C SER A 173 3.95 -10.24 11.10
N CYS A 174 4.96 -10.31 10.24
CA CYS A 174 6.03 -11.28 10.29
C CYS A 174 7.34 -10.65 10.73
N LYS A 175 8.21 -11.46 11.35
CA LYS A 175 9.60 -11.14 11.69
C LYS A 175 10.54 -12.13 11.01
N MET A 176 11.75 -11.69 10.70
CA MET A 176 12.79 -12.57 10.13
C MET A 176 13.80 -12.94 11.20
N TYR A 177 14.33 -14.15 11.10
CA TYR A 177 15.28 -14.70 12.06
C TYR A 177 16.46 -15.36 11.34
N ASP A 178 17.64 -15.27 11.95
CA ASP A 178 18.84 -16.00 11.53
C ASP A 178 18.91 -17.42 12.14
N ASP A 179 20.01 -18.15 11.89
CA ASP A 179 20.22 -19.51 12.42
C ASP A 179 20.28 -19.59 13.95
N TYR A 180 20.55 -18.46 14.61
CA TYR A 180 20.62 -18.34 16.06
C TYR A 180 19.30 -17.88 16.68
N ASN A 181 18.24 -17.74 15.87
CA ASN A 181 16.97 -17.13 16.25
C ASN A 181 17.12 -15.67 16.71
N ASN A 182 18.16 -14.97 16.27
CA ASN A 182 18.22 -13.52 16.44
C ASN A 182 17.24 -12.86 15.47
N GLU A 183 16.49 -11.88 15.97
CA GLU A 183 15.61 -11.08 15.14
C GLU A 183 16.41 -10.12 14.25
N ILE A 184 16.02 -10.03 12.98
CA ILE A 184 16.67 -9.17 12.00
C ILE A 184 16.05 -7.77 12.03
N LEU A 185 16.88 -6.77 12.35
CA LEU A 185 16.44 -5.37 12.40
C LEU A 185 16.73 -4.66 11.06
N PHE A 186 15.71 -4.06 10.44
CA PHE A 186 15.79 -3.22 9.24
C PHE A 186 16.06 -1.74 9.54
N ASP A 187 16.63 -1.04 8.57
CA ASP A 187 17.00 0.37 8.69
C ASP A 187 15.75 1.22 8.98
N THR A 188 15.77 1.94 10.10
CA THR A 188 14.68 2.84 10.54
C THR A 188 14.91 4.29 10.11
N ASP A 189 16.16 4.64 9.82
CA ASP A 189 16.57 5.98 9.46
C ASP A 189 16.34 6.22 7.97
N ILE A 190 15.33 7.05 7.67
CA ILE A 190 14.95 7.43 6.31
C ILE A 190 16.06 8.24 5.62
N SER A 191 16.92 8.93 6.38
CA SER A 191 17.91 9.85 5.81
C SER A 191 18.98 9.14 4.98
N ASN A 192 19.30 7.89 5.32
CA ASN A 192 20.33 7.09 4.66
C ASN A 192 19.74 5.86 3.94
N PHE A 193 18.44 5.87 3.68
CA PHE A 193 17.73 4.71 3.17
C PHE A 193 17.96 4.47 1.68
N ASN A 194 18.51 3.30 1.33
CA ASN A 194 18.60 2.84 -0.05
C ASN A 194 17.42 1.92 -0.37
N ILE A 195 16.63 2.27 -1.40
CA ILE A 195 15.49 1.45 -1.85
C ILE A 195 15.89 0.01 -2.22
N ASN A 196 17.13 -0.19 -2.68
CA ASN A 196 17.65 -1.51 -3.02
C ASN A 196 17.88 -2.40 -1.79
N ASN A 197 17.90 -1.82 -0.58
CA ASN A 197 18.02 -2.56 0.67
C ASN A 197 16.65 -3.00 1.22
N MET A 198 15.55 -2.65 0.56
CA MET A 198 14.21 -3.04 0.98
C MET A 198 13.94 -4.52 0.77
N VAL A 199 13.35 -5.14 1.79
CA VAL A 199 12.73 -6.45 1.65
C VAL A 199 11.27 -6.25 1.26
N SER A 200 10.89 -6.72 0.07
CA SER A 200 9.50 -6.71 -0.39
C SER A 200 8.91 -8.11 -0.41
N PHE A 201 7.60 -8.21 -0.25
CA PHE A 201 6.90 -9.48 -0.18
C PHE A 201 5.56 -9.44 -0.93
N ASN A 202 5.06 -10.62 -1.24
CA ASN A 202 3.76 -10.85 -1.84
C ASN A 202 2.89 -11.73 -0.95
N ILE A 203 1.58 -11.53 -1.04
CA ILE A 203 0.56 -12.30 -0.35
C ILE A 203 -0.31 -12.98 -1.40
N GLU A 204 -0.37 -14.31 -1.33
CA GLU A 204 -1.12 -15.13 -2.27
C GLU A 204 -2.04 -16.08 -1.50
N THR A 205 -3.11 -16.55 -2.15
CA THR A 205 -3.92 -17.65 -1.61
C THR A 205 -3.36 -18.97 -2.13
N SER A 206 -3.33 -20.00 -1.29
CA SER A 206 -3.02 -21.36 -1.75
C SER A 206 -4.23 -22.07 -2.37
N ASP A 207 -5.41 -21.45 -2.30
CA ASP A 207 -6.71 -21.99 -2.74
C ASP A 207 -7.44 -20.90 -3.53
N ASP A 208 -6.99 -20.70 -4.76
CA ASP A 208 -7.55 -19.73 -5.71
C ASP A 208 -8.98 -20.09 -6.12
N TYR A 209 -9.39 -21.36 -6.00
CA TYR A 209 -10.76 -21.78 -6.31
C TYR A 209 -11.76 -21.34 -5.23
N ASN A 210 -11.43 -21.36 -3.95
CA ASN A 210 -12.40 -20.99 -2.91
C ASN A 210 -12.19 -19.59 -2.34
N VAL A 211 -11.03 -18.98 -2.59
CA VAL A 211 -10.64 -17.70 -1.99
C VAL A 211 -10.06 -16.78 -3.06
N GLU A 212 -10.42 -15.51 -2.96
CA GLU A 212 -9.87 -14.42 -3.75
C GLU A 212 -9.50 -13.26 -2.81
N LEU A 213 -8.33 -12.67 -3.03
CA LEU A 213 -7.84 -11.53 -2.25
C LEU A 213 -8.14 -10.26 -3.03
N TYR A 214 -8.80 -9.29 -2.38
CA TYR A 214 -9.16 -8.01 -3.01
C TYR A 214 -8.50 -6.84 -2.27
N GLY A 215 -7.61 -6.12 -2.96
CA GLY A 215 -6.85 -5.00 -2.41
C GLY A 215 -5.35 -5.11 -2.69
N GLN A 216 -4.54 -4.47 -1.85
CA GLN A 216 -3.08 -4.51 -1.97
C GLN A 216 -2.53 -5.82 -1.40
N THR A 217 -1.90 -6.65 -2.23
CA THR A 217 -1.27 -7.92 -1.82
C THR A 217 0.26 -7.87 -1.79
N LYS A 218 0.86 -6.78 -2.28
CA LYS A 218 2.31 -6.56 -2.27
C LYS A 218 2.66 -5.45 -1.30
N SER A 219 3.68 -5.64 -0.48
CA SER A 219 4.16 -4.65 0.48
C SER A 219 5.66 -4.87 0.77
N TYR A 220 6.17 -4.18 1.78
CA TYR A 220 7.57 -4.24 2.19
C TYR A 220 7.71 -4.28 3.70
N CYS A 221 8.87 -4.77 4.17
CA CYS A 221 9.23 -4.78 5.57
C CYS A 221 9.80 -3.41 5.99
N TRP A 222 9.43 -2.96 7.18
CA TRP A 222 9.86 -1.69 7.73
C TRP A 222 10.16 -1.82 9.22
N ASN A 223 11.21 -1.14 9.69
CA ASN A 223 11.75 -1.26 11.05
C ASN A 223 12.20 -2.67 11.44
N ASP A 224 11.37 -3.46 12.08
CA ASP A 224 11.66 -4.81 12.57
C ASP A 224 10.62 -5.83 12.09
N LYS A 225 9.63 -5.39 11.31
CA LYS A 225 8.47 -6.20 10.96
C LYS A 225 8.00 -6.03 9.52
N CYS A 226 7.41 -7.08 8.98
CA CYS A 226 6.74 -7.10 7.69
C CYS A 226 5.24 -7.12 7.95
N GLU A 227 4.61 -5.95 7.96
CA GLU A 227 3.18 -5.79 8.29
C GLU A 227 2.29 -6.07 7.08
N PHE A 228 1.28 -6.92 7.27
CA PHE A 228 0.34 -7.27 6.21
C PHE A 228 -0.42 -6.02 5.75
N PRO A 229 -0.49 -5.71 4.45
CA PRO A 229 -1.32 -4.63 3.94
C PRO A 229 -2.81 -4.90 4.19
N SER A 230 -3.62 -3.85 4.14
CA SER A 230 -5.08 -3.96 4.26
C SER A 230 -5.69 -4.52 2.95
N PHE A 231 -5.98 -5.82 2.91
CA PHE A 231 -6.79 -6.45 1.86
C PHE A 231 -8.04 -7.13 2.44
N LYS A 232 -9.04 -7.34 1.59
CA LYS A 232 -10.24 -8.13 1.87
C LYS A 232 -10.04 -9.57 1.42
N VAL A 233 -10.69 -10.49 2.11
CA VAL A 233 -10.71 -11.91 1.75
C VAL A 233 -12.13 -12.31 1.34
N ILE A 234 -12.33 -12.68 0.08
CA ILE A 234 -13.62 -13.09 -0.46
C ILE A 234 -13.55 -14.59 -0.69
N GLY A 235 -14.49 -15.36 -0.16
CA GLY A 235 -14.44 -16.80 -0.36
C GLY A 235 -15.61 -17.58 0.19
N ASN A 236 -15.65 -18.85 -0.19
CA ASN A 236 -16.63 -19.79 0.34
C ASN A 236 -16.32 -20.09 1.81
N PRO A 237 -17.34 -20.28 2.68
CA PRO A 237 -17.14 -20.70 4.05
C PRO A 237 -16.24 -21.94 4.16
N GLY A 238 -15.44 -22.01 5.22
CA GLY A 238 -14.54 -23.13 5.45
C GLY A 238 -13.48 -22.86 6.51
N HIS A 239 -12.95 -23.95 7.05
CA HIS A 239 -11.83 -23.96 8.00
C HIS A 239 -10.50 -24.16 7.27
N ASN A 240 -9.41 -23.78 7.92
CA ASN A 240 -8.03 -24.04 7.48
C ASN A 240 -7.71 -23.50 6.08
N ARG A 241 -8.26 -22.33 5.73
CA ARG A 241 -7.83 -21.61 4.52
C ARG A 241 -6.46 -21.00 4.80
N ARG A 242 -5.62 -20.90 3.76
CA ARG A 242 -4.24 -20.43 3.89
C ARG A 242 -3.97 -19.27 2.96
N ILE A 243 -3.40 -18.23 3.54
CA ILE A 243 -2.75 -17.14 2.83
C ILE A 243 -1.24 -17.35 2.97
N LYS A 244 -0.54 -17.42 1.85
CA LYS A 244 0.92 -17.57 1.81
C LYS A 244 1.57 -16.19 1.68
N PHE A 245 2.35 -15.81 2.69
CA PHE A 245 3.28 -14.69 2.62
C PHE A 245 4.60 -15.19 2.01
N THR A 246 5.13 -14.52 1.00
CA THR A 246 6.41 -14.89 0.36
C THR A 246 7.27 -13.64 0.13
N ILE A 247 8.53 -13.66 0.59
CA ILE A 247 9.50 -12.60 0.25
C ILE A 247 9.84 -12.69 -1.24
N VAL A 248 9.76 -11.55 -1.92
CA VAL A 248 10.08 -11.40 -3.35
C VAL A 248 11.46 -10.80 -3.54
N THR A 249 11.80 -9.77 -2.75
CA THR A 249 13.13 -9.15 -2.77
C THR A 249 13.74 -9.20 -1.38
N PHE A 250 15.04 -9.53 -1.30
CA PHE A 250 15.76 -9.76 -0.04
C PHE A 250 16.60 -8.55 0.40
N GLY A 251 16.55 -7.46 -0.36
CA GLY A 251 17.31 -6.26 -0.06
C GLY A 251 18.81 -6.54 -0.01
N LYS A 252 19.44 -6.20 1.13
CA LYS A 252 20.86 -6.43 1.40
C LYS A 252 21.23 -7.86 1.84
N TYR A 253 20.24 -8.74 1.99
CA TYR A 253 20.42 -10.12 2.42
C TYR A 253 20.48 -11.08 1.24
N ASN A 254 21.08 -12.25 1.46
CA ASN A 254 21.07 -13.33 0.49
C ASN A 254 19.71 -14.04 0.52
N THR A 255 19.33 -14.64 -0.61
CA THR A 255 18.13 -15.49 -0.71
C THR A 255 18.23 -16.69 0.22
N PHE A 256 17.12 -17.09 0.84
CA PHE A 256 17.05 -18.26 1.73
C PHE A 256 15.78 -19.07 1.47
N GLU A 257 15.80 -20.36 1.81
CA GLU A 257 14.73 -21.31 1.42
C GLU A 257 13.41 -21.08 2.17
N ASN A 258 13.45 -20.84 3.49
CA ASN A 258 12.25 -20.63 4.30
C ASN A 258 11.76 -19.16 4.25
N ASN A 259 11.71 -18.60 3.04
CA ASN A 259 11.30 -17.22 2.77
C ASN A 259 9.77 -17.05 2.62
N SER A 260 8.99 -18.06 3.01
CA SER A 260 7.54 -18.02 2.98
C SER A 260 6.93 -18.61 4.24
N ILE A 261 5.74 -18.13 4.59
CA ILE A 261 4.97 -18.60 5.74
C ILE A 261 3.48 -18.58 5.42
N ASP A 262 2.78 -19.61 5.88
CA ASP A 262 1.33 -19.73 5.73
C ASP A 262 0.61 -19.15 6.95
N LEU A 263 -0.35 -18.27 6.70
CA LEU A 263 -1.29 -17.75 7.68
C LEU A 263 -2.63 -18.49 7.53
N ASN A 264 -3.00 -19.24 8.56
CA ASN A 264 -4.28 -19.94 8.62
C ASN A 264 -5.40 -19.00 9.03
N PHE A 265 -6.57 -19.14 8.39
CA PHE A 265 -7.77 -18.41 8.76
C PHE A 265 -9.04 -19.20 8.45
N GLN A 266 -10.16 -18.77 9.02
CA GLN A 266 -11.49 -19.32 8.81
C GLN A 266 -12.40 -18.28 8.17
N ILE A 267 -13.11 -18.68 7.11
CA ILE A 267 -14.24 -17.93 6.55
C ILE A 267 -15.52 -18.47 7.17
N LYS A 268 -16.21 -17.62 7.94
CA LYS A 268 -17.49 -17.96 8.60
C LYS A 268 -18.61 -18.11 7.58
N GLU A 269 -19.59 -18.93 7.93
CA GLU A 269 -20.87 -18.96 7.21
C GLU A 269 -21.60 -17.62 7.34
N CYS A 270 -22.29 -17.22 6.27
CA CYS A 270 -23.00 -15.95 6.24
C CYS A 270 -24.30 -16.04 7.05
N ASN A 271 -24.38 -15.26 8.12
CA ASN A 271 -25.57 -15.20 8.98
C ASN A 271 -26.77 -14.58 8.22
N SER A 272 -27.99 -14.96 8.57
CA SER A 272 -29.24 -14.42 7.98
C SER A 272 -29.41 -12.91 8.12
N SER A 273 -28.70 -12.27 9.05
CA SER A 273 -28.64 -10.81 9.21
C SER A 273 -27.70 -10.09 8.22
N TYR A 274 -26.95 -10.85 7.42
CA TYR A 274 -25.99 -10.35 6.43
C TYR A 274 -26.53 -10.62 5.02
N ILE A 275 -26.03 -9.86 4.04
CA ILE A 275 -26.37 -10.06 2.63
C ILE A 275 -25.23 -10.78 1.95
N TYR A 276 -25.57 -11.80 1.16
CA TYR A 276 -24.62 -12.64 0.43
C TYR A 276 -24.75 -12.41 -1.09
N GLN A 277 -23.89 -11.56 -1.65
CA GLN A 277 -23.96 -11.15 -3.07
C GLN A 277 -22.57 -10.89 -3.69
N TYR A 278 -22.53 -10.86 -5.02
CA TYR A 278 -21.33 -10.52 -5.81
C TYR A 278 -21.11 -9.00 -5.77
N ILE A 279 -20.17 -8.54 -4.94
CA ILE A 279 -19.76 -7.12 -4.88
C ILE A 279 -18.32 -6.97 -5.34
N ASP A 280 -17.42 -7.66 -4.64
CA ASP A 280 -15.99 -7.45 -4.81
C ASP A 280 -15.38 -8.43 -5.85
N SER A 281 -16.04 -9.57 -6.11
CA SER A 281 -15.63 -10.59 -7.09
C SER A 281 -16.81 -11.00 -7.98
N PRO A 282 -16.57 -11.27 -9.28
CA PRO A 282 -17.59 -11.81 -10.18
C PRO A 282 -17.88 -13.30 -9.90
N ARG A 283 -17.02 -14.00 -9.16
CA ARG A 283 -17.07 -15.46 -8.98
C ARG A 283 -17.43 -15.89 -7.57
N LEU A 284 -17.00 -15.12 -6.57
CA LEU A 284 -17.24 -15.40 -5.16
C LEU A 284 -18.10 -14.30 -4.56
N LYS A 285 -19.05 -14.67 -3.70
CA LYS A 285 -19.96 -13.73 -3.04
C LYS A 285 -19.33 -13.21 -1.74
N SER A 286 -19.50 -11.92 -1.49
CA SER A 286 -19.17 -11.29 -0.21
C SER A 286 -20.37 -11.42 0.75
N CYS A 287 -20.08 -11.59 2.04
CA CYS A 287 -21.02 -11.59 3.15
C CYS A 287 -20.79 -10.35 4.02
N TYR A 288 -21.67 -9.36 3.96
CA TYR A 288 -21.48 -8.09 4.65
C TYR A 288 -22.79 -7.61 5.27
N LYS A 289 -22.63 -6.77 6.30
CA LYS A 289 -23.75 -6.06 6.91
C LYS A 289 -24.07 -4.83 6.08
N PRO A 290 -25.33 -4.60 5.69
CA PRO A 290 -25.72 -3.37 4.99
C PRO A 290 -25.30 -2.13 5.77
N THR A 291 -24.54 -1.25 5.14
CA THR A 291 -24.11 0.02 5.72
C THR A 291 -24.30 1.14 4.71
N CYS A 292 -24.73 2.30 5.22
CA CYS A 292 -25.03 3.48 4.41
C CYS A 292 -24.23 4.65 4.98
N SER A 293 -23.43 5.29 4.13
CA SER A 293 -22.65 6.49 4.46
C SER A 293 -22.93 7.58 3.41
N PRO A 294 -23.66 8.66 3.76
CA PRO A 294 -24.24 8.94 5.07
C PRO A 294 -25.38 7.96 5.44
N SER A 295 -25.69 7.87 6.74
CA SER A 295 -26.82 7.08 7.24
C SER A 295 -28.14 7.51 6.61
N CYS A 296 -29.07 6.58 6.43
CA CYS A 296 -30.38 6.84 5.82
C CYS A 296 -31.18 7.88 6.62
N ASN A 297 -31.66 8.93 5.96
CA ASN A 297 -32.47 9.98 6.58
C ASN A 297 -33.89 9.48 6.88
N ASN A 298 -34.61 10.20 7.76
CA ASN A 298 -36.04 9.99 8.05
C ASN A 298 -36.42 8.58 8.52
N ARG A 299 -35.53 7.89 9.24
CA ARG A 299 -35.73 6.49 9.71
C ARG A 299 -35.78 5.46 8.57
N GLY A 300 -35.21 5.77 7.41
CA GLY A 300 -34.98 4.76 6.37
C GLY A 300 -34.08 3.65 6.88
N GLU A 301 -34.34 2.42 6.47
CA GLU A 301 -33.53 1.26 6.82
C GLU A 301 -32.50 1.03 5.70
N CYS A 302 -31.24 0.80 6.05
CA CYS A 302 -30.20 0.48 5.06
C CYS A 302 -30.35 -0.98 4.66
N VAL A 303 -30.82 -1.23 3.43
CA VAL A 303 -31.10 -2.59 2.92
C VAL A 303 -29.97 -3.11 2.05
N ASN A 304 -29.04 -2.27 1.60
CA ASN A 304 -27.82 -2.68 0.91
C ASN A 304 -26.75 -1.59 1.10
N MET A 305 -25.53 -1.80 0.59
CA MET A 305 -24.45 -0.79 0.61
C MET A 305 -24.92 0.52 -0.04
N ASN A 306 -25.10 1.55 0.77
CA ASN A 306 -25.62 2.85 0.35
C ASN A 306 -27.00 2.81 -0.35
N VAL A 307 -27.83 1.79 -0.07
CA VAL A 307 -29.21 1.71 -0.55
C VAL A 307 -30.15 1.75 0.64
N CYS A 308 -30.96 2.81 0.71
CA CYS A 308 -31.94 3.01 1.77
C CYS A 308 -33.33 2.61 1.31
N ASN A 309 -34.00 1.73 2.07
CA ASN A 309 -35.44 1.55 1.96
C ASN A 309 -36.13 2.70 2.70
N CYS A 310 -36.82 3.54 1.92
CA CYS A 310 -37.56 4.70 2.42
C CYS A 310 -39.08 4.54 2.30
N GLU A 311 -39.60 3.34 2.01
CA GLU A 311 -41.04 3.07 1.81
C GLU A 311 -41.89 3.48 3.02
N LYS A 312 -41.32 3.41 4.22
CA LYS A 312 -41.97 3.83 5.48
C LYS A 312 -41.87 5.33 5.77
N THR A 313 -41.25 6.12 4.88
CA THR A 313 -40.99 7.55 5.13
C THR A 313 -41.98 8.43 4.38
N LEU A 314 -42.46 9.50 5.05
CA LEU A 314 -43.49 10.42 4.53
C LEU A 314 -43.01 11.34 3.40
N PHE A 315 -41.71 11.38 3.11
CA PHE A 315 -41.12 12.36 2.20
C PHE A 315 -40.34 11.69 1.08
N THR A 316 -41.01 11.49 -0.05
CA THR A 316 -40.38 11.19 -1.34
C THR A 316 -39.98 12.49 -2.03
N GLY A 317 -38.76 12.94 -1.78
CA GLY A 317 -38.22 14.21 -2.28
C GLY A 317 -37.90 14.20 -3.78
N THR A 318 -38.92 14.18 -4.64
CA THR A 318 -38.77 14.35 -6.10
C THR A 318 -40.05 14.82 -6.82
N TYR A 319 -41.22 14.82 -6.18
CA TYR A 319 -42.49 15.02 -6.90
C TYR A 319 -42.76 16.46 -7.38
N PHE A 320 -42.27 17.50 -6.70
CA PHE A 320 -42.66 18.89 -7.03
C PHE A 320 -42.21 19.35 -8.43
N GLY A 321 -40.97 19.02 -8.83
CA GLY A 321 -40.48 19.36 -10.18
C GLY A 321 -41.19 18.59 -11.29
N ILE A 322 -41.56 17.33 -11.02
CA ILE A 322 -42.31 16.48 -11.95
C ILE A 322 -43.74 17.00 -12.11
N MET A 323 -44.39 17.44 -11.02
CA MET A 323 -45.74 18.00 -11.06
C MET A 323 -45.82 19.28 -11.91
N ILE A 324 -44.84 20.19 -11.79
CA ILE A 324 -44.79 21.40 -12.64
C ILE A 324 -44.62 21.05 -14.12
N ASN A 325 -43.78 20.06 -14.44
CA ASN A 325 -43.58 19.63 -15.82
C ASN A 325 -44.83 18.96 -16.40
N LEU A 326 -45.57 18.18 -15.59
CA LEU A 326 -46.85 17.59 -15.99
C LEU A 326 -47.92 18.67 -16.26
N ILE A 327 -48.01 19.69 -15.40
CA ILE A 327 -48.92 20.83 -15.63
C ILE A 327 -48.57 21.55 -16.93
N TYR A 328 -47.29 21.75 -17.21
CA TYR A 328 -46.83 22.33 -18.48
C TYR A 328 -47.24 21.47 -19.69
N ALA A 329 -47.05 20.15 -19.61
CA ALA A 329 -47.46 19.22 -20.67
C ALA A 329 -48.98 19.24 -20.92
N LEU A 330 -49.80 19.34 -19.86
CA LEU A 330 -51.25 19.50 -19.99
C LEU A 330 -51.66 20.83 -20.63
N LEU A 331 -50.95 21.92 -20.32
CA LEU A 331 -51.22 23.22 -20.94
C LEU A 331 -50.91 23.24 -22.44
N LEU A 332 -50.00 22.39 -22.93
CA LEU A 332 -49.73 22.24 -24.36
C LEU A 332 -50.90 21.65 -25.14
N THR A 333 -51.79 20.89 -24.48
CA THR A 333 -52.92 20.21 -25.14
C THR A 333 -54.20 21.06 -25.17
N ILE A 334 -54.26 22.14 -24.41
CA ILE A 334 -55.42 23.04 -24.36
C ILE A 334 -55.38 24.03 -25.53
N GLU A 335 -56.54 24.42 -26.05
CA GLU A 335 -56.62 25.41 -27.13
C GLU A 335 -55.90 26.72 -26.76
N LYS A 336 -55.14 27.27 -27.70
CA LYS A 336 -54.29 28.43 -27.46
C LYS A 336 -55.11 29.71 -27.39
N SER A 337 -55.25 30.24 -26.18
CA SER A 337 -55.67 31.60 -25.88
C SER A 337 -54.45 32.47 -25.54
N PRO A 338 -54.54 33.81 -25.63
CA PRO A 338 -53.47 34.70 -25.17
C PRO A 338 -53.04 34.42 -23.72
N LEU A 339 -54.01 34.17 -22.82
CA LEU A 339 -53.74 33.80 -21.42
C LEU A 339 -52.98 32.48 -21.31
N ASN A 340 -53.33 31.47 -22.11
CA ASN A 340 -52.62 30.19 -22.14
C ASN A 340 -51.18 30.37 -22.66
N CYS A 341 -50.96 31.22 -23.66
CA CYS A 341 -49.61 31.56 -24.13
C CYS A 341 -48.76 32.22 -23.02
N TYR A 342 -49.33 33.14 -22.23
CA TYR A 342 -48.66 33.76 -21.09
C TYR A 342 -48.30 32.72 -20.02
N SER A 343 -49.27 31.89 -19.61
CA SER A 343 -49.07 30.83 -18.62
C SER A 343 -48.03 29.80 -19.07
N GLN A 344 -48.09 29.38 -20.34
CA GLN A 344 -47.14 28.44 -20.93
C GLN A 344 -45.70 29.00 -20.91
N TYR A 345 -45.53 30.28 -21.26
CA TYR A 345 -44.22 30.93 -21.24
C TYR A 345 -43.65 31.01 -19.82
N ILE A 346 -44.46 31.46 -18.85
CA ILE A 346 -44.03 31.57 -17.44
C ILE A 346 -43.66 30.19 -16.89
N LEU A 347 -44.50 29.17 -17.11
CA LEU A 347 -44.25 27.82 -16.59
C LEU A 347 -43.03 27.16 -17.25
N SER A 348 -42.81 27.37 -18.55
CA SER A 348 -41.62 26.87 -19.23
C SER A 348 -40.34 27.46 -18.63
N ASN A 349 -40.30 28.77 -18.43
CA ASN A 349 -39.13 29.45 -17.86
C ASN A 349 -38.90 29.12 -16.38
N ILE A 350 -39.96 29.03 -15.57
CA ILE A 350 -39.87 28.61 -14.17
C ILE A 350 -39.38 27.17 -14.09
N GLY A 351 -39.94 26.26 -14.90
CA GLY A 351 -39.55 24.85 -14.92
C GLY A 351 -38.07 24.69 -15.26
N PHE A 352 -37.61 25.35 -16.32
CA PHE A 352 -36.20 25.36 -16.72
C PHE A 352 -35.29 25.93 -15.61
N SER A 353 -35.66 27.09 -15.05
CA SER A 353 -34.88 27.75 -13.99
C SER A 353 -34.77 26.89 -12.73
N LEU A 354 -35.85 26.22 -12.32
CA LEU A 354 -35.86 25.37 -11.13
C LEU A 354 -34.91 24.17 -11.29
N VAL A 355 -34.88 23.55 -12.47
CA VAL A 355 -33.92 22.47 -12.76
C VAL A 355 -32.48 22.99 -12.76
N PHE A 356 -32.21 24.09 -13.45
CA PHE A 356 -30.86 24.62 -13.57
C PHE A 356 -30.30 25.10 -12.20
N VAL A 357 -31.09 25.85 -11.43
CA VAL A 357 -30.68 26.38 -10.13
C VAL A 357 -30.47 25.27 -9.12
N THR A 358 -31.30 24.22 -9.14
CA THR A 358 -31.10 23.08 -8.23
C THR A 358 -29.81 22.32 -8.54
N ILE A 359 -29.43 22.18 -9.81
CA ILE A 359 -28.13 21.63 -10.22
C ILE A 359 -27.00 22.56 -9.75
N LEU A 360 -27.11 23.87 -10.01
CA LEU A 360 -26.10 24.86 -9.62
C LEU A 360 -25.85 24.87 -8.11
N VAL A 361 -26.90 24.85 -7.30
CA VAL A 361 -26.79 24.84 -5.83
C VAL A 361 -26.19 23.52 -5.31
N LYS A 362 -26.48 22.38 -5.96
CA LYS A 362 -25.82 21.10 -5.66
C LYS A 362 -24.33 21.13 -6.01
N LEU A 363 -23.98 21.66 -7.18
CA LEU A 363 -22.58 21.84 -7.60
C LEU A 363 -21.83 22.76 -6.63
N PHE A 364 -22.45 23.88 -6.23
CA PHE A 364 -21.88 24.79 -5.26
C PHE A 364 -21.67 24.13 -3.88
N ARG A 365 -22.60 23.28 -3.45
CA ARG A 365 -22.45 22.48 -2.22
C ARG A 365 -21.27 21.51 -2.31
N ILE A 366 -21.12 20.80 -3.43
CA ILE A 366 -20.00 19.88 -3.68
C ILE A 366 -18.68 20.64 -3.68
N TYR A 367 -18.62 21.76 -4.41
CA TYR A 367 -17.46 22.65 -4.44
C TYR A 367 -17.05 23.09 -3.03
N ARG A 368 -18.01 23.48 -2.18
CA ARG A 368 -17.73 23.84 -0.79
C ARG A 368 -17.20 22.69 0.07
N ILE A 369 -17.56 21.44 -0.23
CA ILE A 369 -17.05 20.27 0.50
C ILE A 369 -15.57 20.03 0.15
N PHE A 370 -15.20 20.17 -1.13
CA PHE A 370 -13.85 19.83 -1.60
C PHE A 370 -12.86 20.99 -1.54
N CYS A 371 -13.28 22.24 -1.75
CA CYS A 371 -12.37 23.37 -1.94
C CYS A 371 -12.17 24.25 -0.70
N PHE A 372 -12.98 24.12 0.37
CA PHE A 372 -12.81 24.95 1.56
C PHE A 372 -11.83 24.36 2.58
N HIS A 373 -10.95 25.22 3.08
CA HIS A 373 -9.93 24.91 4.08
C HIS A 373 -10.51 24.28 5.37
N PRO A 374 -9.77 23.35 6.00
CA PRO A 374 -10.14 22.80 7.31
C PRO A 374 -10.23 23.94 8.34
N GLY A 375 -11.44 24.24 8.83
CA GLY A 375 -11.70 25.27 9.84
C GLY A 375 -12.95 26.12 9.59
N THR A 376 -13.48 26.16 8.37
CA THR A 376 -14.75 26.84 8.08
C THR A 376 -15.93 25.89 8.20
N VAL A 377 -17.10 26.39 8.61
CA VAL A 377 -18.34 25.59 8.73
C VAL A 377 -18.71 25.02 7.36
N ARG A 378 -18.39 23.73 7.15
CA ARG A 378 -18.51 23.03 5.85
C ARG A 378 -19.95 22.82 5.40
N ILE A 379 -20.92 22.88 6.31
CA ILE A 379 -22.30 22.50 6.02
C ILE A 379 -23.14 23.76 5.79
N MET A 380 -23.57 23.95 4.54
CA MET A 380 -24.60 24.94 4.21
C MET A 380 -25.91 24.51 4.85
N LYS A 381 -26.50 25.38 5.68
CA LYS A 381 -27.81 25.12 6.30
C LYS A 381 -28.84 24.94 5.20
N GLN A 382 -29.74 23.97 5.37
CA GLN A 382 -30.78 23.66 4.39
C GLN A 382 -31.69 24.88 4.10
N SER A 383 -31.93 25.73 5.11
CA SER A 383 -32.66 26.99 4.94
C SER A 383 -31.97 27.94 3.95
N THR A 384 -30.64 28.09 4.04
CA THR A 384 -29.86 28.92 3.11
C THR A 384 -29.96 28.41 1.68
N THR A 385 -29.91 27.09 1.48
CA THR A 385 -30.11 26.45 0.17
C THR A 385 -31.45 26.87 -0.45
N TYR A 386 -32.55 26.79 0.31
CA TYR A 386 -33.87 27.17 -0.19
C TYR A 386 -34.00 28.67 -0.44
N ILE A 387 -33.39 29.52 0.38
CA ILE A 387 -33.37 30.98 0.17
C ILE A 387 -32.69 31.32 -1.16
N VAL A 388 -31.54 30.71 -1.47
CA VAL A 388 -30.83 30.92 -2.75
C VAL A 388 -31.71 30.50 -3.92
N ILE A 389 -32.29 29.30 -3.86
CA ILE A 389 -33.19 28.80 -4.92
C ILE A 389 -34.38 29.74 -5.11
N PHE A 390 -35.05 30.12 -4.02
CA PHE A 390 -36.22 30.98 -4.05
C PHE A 390 -35.89 32.38 -4.57
N SER A 391 -34.78 32.98 -4.15
CA SER A 391 -34.34 34.31 -4.62
C SER A 391 -34.11 34.34 -6.13
N TYR A 392 -33.49 33.29 -6.69
CA TYR A 392 -33.24 33.19 -8.11
C TYR A 392 -34.53 33.00 -8.92
N ILE A 393 -35.41 32.12 -8.45
CA ILE A 393 -36.72 31.90 -9.11
C ILE A 393 -37.55 33.18 -9.07
N SER A 394 -37.58 33.89 -7.94
CA SER A 394 -38.30 35.16 -7.79
C SER A 394 -37.76 36.21 -8.78
N PHE A 395 -36.45 36.34 -8.90
CA PHE A 395 -35.81 37.24 -9.86
C PHE A 395 -36.20 36.92 -11.31
N TYR A 396 -36.18 35.64 -11.70
CA TYR A 396 -36.58 35.20 -13.04
C TYR A 396 -38.07 35.45 -13.34
N ILE A 397 -38.94 35.26 -12.36
CA ILE A 397 -40.37 35.57 -12.48
C ILE A 397 -40.56 37.06 -12.74
N ILE A 398 -39.88 37.93 -11.97
CA ILE A 398 -39.99 39.39 -12.13
C ILE A 398 -39.55 39.82 -13.54
N ILE A 399 -38.40 39.33 -14.02
CA ILE A 399 -37.92 39.62 -15.38
C ILE A 399 -38.92 39.13 -16.43
N SER A 400 -39.44 37.91 -16.28
CA SER A 400 -40.40 37.34 -17.22
C SER A 400 -41.69 38.17 -17.29
N ILE A 401 -42.17 38.67 -16.14
CA ILE A 401 -43.35 39.54 -16.05
C ILE A 401 -43.07 40.88 -16.74
N ILE A 402 -41.94 41.54 -16.44
CA ILE A 402 -41.55 42.80 -17.09
C ILE A 402 -41.51 42.61 -18.61
N PHE A 403 -40.92 41.50 -19.07
CA PHE A 403 -40.80 41.20 -20.48
C PHE A 403 -42.14 41.00 -21.18
N ILE A 404 -43.06 40.29 -20.53
CA ILE A 404 -44.44 40.12 -20.97
C ILE A 404 -45.12 41.47 -21.17
N PHE A 405 -44.97 42.39 -20.21
CA PHE A 405 -45.57 43.73 -20.29
C PHE A 405 -44.95 44.61 -21.38
N CYS A 406 -43.63 44.54 -21.59
CA CYS A 406 -42.95 45.41 -22.54
C CYS A 406 -43.17 45.03 -24.01
N ASN A 407 -43.14 43.74 -24.34
CA ASN A 407 -43.10 43.31 -25.74
C ASN A 407 -44.42 42.71 -26.25
N GLY A 408 -45.32 42.30 -25.35
CA GLY A 408 -46.56 41.61 -25.68
C GLY A 408 -46.34 40.25 -26.35
N ILE A 409 -47.14 39.26 -26.01
CA ILE A 409 -47.14 37.99 -26.77
C ILE A 409 -48.13 38.11 -27.92
N LYS A 410 -47.67 37.86 -29.14
CA LYS A 410 -48.53 37.83 -30.33
C LYS A 410 -49.00 36.41 -30.61
N LEU A 411 -50.22 36.29 -31.10
CA LEU A 411 -50.81 35.03 -31.52
C LEU A 411 -50.89 35.05 -33.05
N ASP A 412 -49.94 34.38 -33.69
CA ASP A 412 -49.89 34.33 -35.15
C ASP A 412 -50.63 33.08 -35.64
N LEU A 413 -51.47 33.25 -36.66
CA LEU A 413 -52.02 32.12 -37.41
C LEU A 413 -50.95 31.60 -38.37
N ARG A 414 -50.72 30.29 -38.35
CA ARG A 414 -49.81 29.61 -39.27
C ARG A 414 -50.52 28.44 -39.92
N LEU A 415 -50.06 28.10 -41.12
CA LEU A 415 -50.50 26.91 -41.85
C LEU A 415 -49.48 25.79 -41.60
N THR A 416 -49.97 24.58 -41.42
CA THR A 416 -49.17 23.34 -41.51
C THR A 416 -48.94 22.96 -42.98
N ASP A 417 -48.10 21.95 -43.23
CA ASP A 417 -47.78 21.47 -44.58
C ASP A 417 -49.02 20.89 -45.32
N ASP A 418 -50.05 20.48 -44.57
CA ASP A 418 -51.36 20.07 -45.08
C ASP A 418 -52.39 21.23 -45.11
N PHE A 419 -51.93 22.48 -45.07
CA PHE A 419 -52.74 23.69 -45.11
C PHE A 419 -53.80 23.82 -44.00
N LYS A 420 -53.59 23.17 -42.84
CA LYS A 420 -54.45 23.39 -41.67
C LYS A 420 -53.98 24.61 -40.90
N GLU A 421 -54.91 25.49 -40.56
CA GLU A 421 -54.63 26.65 -39.73
C GLU A 421 -54.45 26.24 -38.27
N TYR A 422 -53.37 26.71 -37.65
CA TYR A 422 -53.15 26.60 -36.21
C TYR A 422 -52.62 27.92 -35.64
N LYS A 423 -53.03 28.22 -34.41
CA LYS A 423 -52.52 29.37 -33.65
C LYS A 423 -51.13 29.02 -33.10
N LYS A 424 -50.14 29.90 -33.29
CA LYS A 424 -48.80 29.78 -32.70
C LYS A 424 -48.52 31.01 -31.85
N CYS A 425 -48.21 30.81 -30.57
CA CYS A 425 -47.70 31.88 -29.73
C CYS A 425 -46.32 32.28 -30.28
N THR A 426 -46.18 33.51 -30.78
CA THR A 426 -44.88 34.05 -31.16
C THR A 426 -44.32 34.86 -30.01
N LEU A 427 -43.27 34.29 -29.41
CA LEU A 427 -42.53 34.92 -28.34
C LEU A 427 -41.64 36.01 -28.94
N PRO A 428 -41.48 37.16 -28.27
CA PRO A 428 -40.56 38.18 -28.74
C PRO A 428 -39.14 37.58 -28.77
N LYS A 429 -38.40 37.81 -29.86
CA LYS A 429 -37.02 37.34 -29.98
C LYS A 429 -36.17 38.07 -28.95
N ILE A 430 -35.83 37.34 -27.90
CA ILE A 430 -34.88 37.78 -26.89
C ILE A 430 -33.48 37.60 -27.47
N ASN A 431 -32.87 38.69 -27.93
CA ASN A 431 -31.41 38.74 -28.10
C ASN A 431 -30.77 39.01 -26.72
N ILE A 432 -30.96 38.10 -25.77
CA ILE A 432 -30.08 38.06 -24.60
C ILE A 432 -28.83 37.36 -25.11
N LEU A 433 -27.73 38.10 -25.16
CA LEU A 433 -26.39 37.56 -25.32
C LEU A 433 -26.20 36.51 -24.21
N TRP A 434 -26.31 35.24 -24.60
CA TRP A 434 -25.88 34.10 -23.79
C TRP A 434 -24.40 33.85 -24.05
#